data_AF-A0A839A377-F1
#
_entry.id   AF-A0A839A377-F1
#
_cell.length_a   1.000
_cell.length_b   1.000
_cell.length_c   1.000
_cell.angle_alpha   90.00
_cell.angle_beta   90.00
_cell.angle_gamma   90.00
#
_symmetry.space_group_name_H-M   'P 1'
#
loop_
_entity.id
_entity.type
_entity.pdbx_description
1 polymer ?
#
loop_
_entity_poly.entity_id
_entity_poly.type
_entity_poly.pdbx_seq_one_letter_code
_entity_poly.pdbx_strand_id
1 'polypeptide(L)' 'MNRNPEEELKQKRLLMIYFGIALAIQVIVLFIYYFREGQTQLAFPMLLGIFITGAGLVTLSQFGKRQ' A
#
# COMPACT_ATOMS: atom_id res chain seq x y z
N MET A 1 9.13 26.80 -8.02
CA MET A 1 8.05 25.80 -8.17
C MET A 1 6.97 26.16 -7.16
N ASN A 2 5.89 26.82 -7.61
CA ASN A 2 4.81 27.27 -6.74
C ASN A 2 4.02 26.03 -6.30
N ARG A 3 4.42 25.40 -5.18
CA ARG A 3 3.76 24.22 -4.62
C ARG A 3 2.42 24.68 -4.05
N ASN A 4 1.39 24.64 -4.89
CA ASN A 4 0.04 24.94 -4.46
C ASN A 4 -0.37 23.84 -3.46
N PRO A 5 -0.62 24.18 -2.17
CA PRO A 5 -0.87 23.18 -1.13
C PRO A 5 -2.07 22.27 -1.43
N GLU A 6 -3.02 22.75 -2.23
CA GLU A 6 -4.17 21.96 -2.68
C GLU A 6 -3.79 20.82 -3.64
N GLU A 7 -2.78 21.03 -4.50
CA GLU A 7 -2.30 20.00 -5.42
C GLU A 7 -1.53 18.92 -4.68
N GLU A 8 -0.72 19.29 -3.68
CA GLU A 8 -0.03 18.32 -2.82
C GLU A 8 -1.02 17.45 -2.04
N LEU A 9 -2.10 18.05 -1.53
CA LEU A 9 -3.15 17.32 -0.81
C LEU A 9 -3.88 16.33 -1.73
N LYS A 10 -4.22 16.75 -2.96
CA LYS A 10 -4.84 15.88 -3.97
C LYS A 10 -3.93 14.72 -4.37
N GLN A 11 -2.64 14.98 -4.59
CA GLN A 11 -1.67 13.94 -4.92
C GLN A 11 -1.51 12.93 -3.78
N LYS A 12 -1.42 13.37 -2.53
CA LYS A 12 -1.36 12.47 -1.36
C LYS A 12 -2.61 11.58 -1.25
N ARG A 13 -3.79 12.14 -1.52
CA ARG A 13 -5.05 11.38 -1.49
C ARG A 13 -5.13 10.33 -2.59
N LEU A 14 -4.72 10.68 -3.80
CA LEU A 14 -4.61 9.73 -4.92
C LEU A 14 -3.59 8.62 -4.60
N LEU A 15 -2.44 8.99 -4.03
CA LEU A 15 -1.42 8.03 -3.62
C LEU A 15 -1.99 7.03 -2.59
N MET A 16 -2.70 7.50 -1.56
CA MET A 16 -3.36 6.62 -0.59
C MET A 16 -4.34 5.64 -1.26
N ILE A 17 -5.12 6.09 -2.24
CA ILE A 17 -6.06 5.23 -2.97
C ILE A 17 -5.28 4.15 -3.74
N TYR A 18 -4.23 4.52 -4.48
CA TYR A 18 -3.42 3.55 -5.22
C TYR A 18 -2.72 2.55 -4.30
N PHE A 19 -2.17 3.00 -3.19
CA PHE A 19 -1.57 2.11 -2.19
C PHE A 19 -2.61 1.15 -1.60
N GLY A 20 -3.83 1.62 -1.33
CA GLY A 20 -4.93 0.77 -0.87
C GLY A 20 -5.30 -0.32 -1.89
N ILE A 21 -5.42 0.04 -3.17
CA ILE A 21 -5.70 -0.92 -4.26
C ILE A 21 -4.55 -1.93 -4.40
N ALA A 22 -3.31 -1.47 -4.39
CA ALA A 22 -2.13 -2.34 -4.49
C ALA A 22 -2.07 -3.36 -3.35
N LEU A 23 -2.39 -2.94 -2.12
CA LEU A 23 -2.39 -3.80 -0.94
C LEU A 23 -3.52 -4.86 -1.04
N ALA A 24 -4.70 -4.47 -1.53
CA ALA A 24 -5.79 -5.43 -1.78
C ALA A 24 -5.39 -6.48 -2.84
N ILE A 25 -4.77 -6.07 -3.94
CA ILE A 25 -4.28 -6.98 -4.98
C ILE A 25 -3.21 -7.92 -4.41
N GLN A 26 -2.25 -7.41 -3.63
CA GLN A 26 -1.22 -8.25 -3.00
C GLN A 26 -1.81 -9.33 -2.09
N VAL A 27 -2.86 -9.01 -1.31
CA VAL A 27 -3.54 -9.99 -0.46
C VAL A 27 -4.24 -11.06 -1.30
N ILE A 28 -4.90 -10.68 -2.39
CA ILE A 28 -5.57 -11.63 -3.31
C ILE A 28 -4.54 -12.55 -3.97
N VAL A 29 -3.44 -11.99 -4.48
CA VAL A 29 -2.37 -12.76 -5.12
C VAL A 29 -1.74 -13.73 -4.12
N LEU A 30 -1.45 -13.27 -2.91
CA LEU A 30 -0.93 -14.12 -1.84
C LEU A 30 -1.89 -15.27 -1.52
N PHE A 31 -3.18 -14.98 -1.42
CA PHE A 31 -4.20 -16.00 -1.17
C PHE A 31 -4.21 -17.06 -2.28
N ILE A 32 -4.18 -16.63 -3.55
CA ILE A 32 -4.15 -17.54 -4.70
C ILE A 32 -2.87 -18.39 -4.68
N TYR A 33 -1.69 -17.78 -4.54
CA TYR A 33 -0.41 -18.50 -4.54
C TYR A 33 -0.28 -19.48 -3.38
N TYR A 34 -0.71 -19.07 -2.19
CA TYR A 34 -0.59 -19.90 -1.00
C TYR A 34 -1.57 -21.09 -1.04
N PHE A 35 -2.84 -20.86 -1.38
CA PHE A 35 -3.87 -21.90 -1.30
C PHE A 35 -4.04 -22.71 -2.59
N ARG A 36 -3.81 -22.13 -3.78
CA ARG A 36 -4.00 -22.86 -5.05
C ARG A 36 -2.72 -23.47 -5.60
N GLU A 37 -1.58 -22.79 -5.48
CA GLU A 37 -0.32 -23.27 -6.05
C GLU A 37 0.58 -23.96 -5.02
N GLY A 38 0.28 -23.84 -3.71
CA GLY A 38 1.09 -24.42 -2.63
C GLY A 38 2.49 -23.81 -2.54
N GLN A 39 2.74 -22.70 -3.25
CA GLN A 39 4.07 -22.13 -3.43
C GLN A 39 4.39 -21.17 -2.26
N THR A 40 4.78 -21.76 -1.14
CA THR A 40 5.04 -21.05 0.12
C THR A 40 6.28 -20.18 0.10
N GLN A 41 7.22 -20.45 -0.81
CA GLN A 41 8.47 -19.68 -0.93
C GLN A 41 8.23 -18.23 -1.34
N LEU A 42 7.20 -17.97 -2.16
CA LEU A 42 6.83 -16.61 -2.56
C LEU A 42 5.92 -15.92 -1.52
N ALA A 43 5.33 -16.67 -0.60
CA ALA A 43 4.43 -16.10 0.41
C ALA A 43 5.17 -15.17 1.38
N PHE A 44 6.39 -15.52 1.77
CA PHE A 44 7.22 -14.69 2.66
C PHE A 44 7.56 -13.30 2.06
N PRO A 45 8.15 -13.20 0.84
CA PRO A 45 8.41 -11.89 0.23
C PRO A 45 7.12 -11.10 -0.04
N MET A 46 6.00 -11.76 -0.35
CA MET A 46 4.70 -11.08 -0.49
C MET A 46 4.18 -10.52 0.83
N LEU A 47 4.29 -11.27 1.94
CA LEU A 47 3.92 -10.80 3.28
C LEU A 47 4.76 -9.58 3.71
N LEU A 48 6.07 -9.59 3.42
CA LEU A 48 6.93 -8.43 3.63
C LEU A 48 6.47 -7.23 2.80
N GLY A 49 6.11 -7.45 1.54
CA GLY A 49 5.55 -6.42 0.66
C GLY A 49 4.28 -5.80 1.23
N ILE A 50 3.34 -6.63 1.70
CA ILE A 50 2.10 -6.18 2.35
C ILE A 50 2.42 -5.37 3.61
N PHE A 51 3.36 -5.84 4.43
CA PHE A 51 3.76 -5.17 5.67
C PHE A 51 4.35 -3.78 5.41
N ILE A 52 5.28 -3.66 4.47
CA ILE A 52 5.90 -2.38 4.09
C ILE A 52 4.85 -1.42 3.50
N THR A 53 4.00 -1.93 2.61
CA THR A 53 2.93 -1.13 1.97
C THR A 53 1.93 -0.63 3.00
N GLY A 54 1.55 -1.49 3.96
CA GLY A 54 0.68 -1.13 5.08
C GLY A 54 1.30 -0.11 6.03
N ALA A 55 2.57 -0.30 6.41
CA ALA A 55 3.30 0.66 7.24
C ALA A 55 3.45 2.03 6.54
N GLY A 56 3.69 2.04 5.23
CA GLY A 56 3.72 3.25 4.41
C GLY A 56 2.38 3.99 4.40
N LEU A 57 1.27 3.25 4.26
CA LEU A 57 -0.09 3.77 4.35
C LEU A 57 -0.40 4.39 5.71
N VAL A 58 -0.05 3.70 6.81
CA VAL A 58 -0.26 4.22 8.17
C VAL A 58 0.55 5.49 8.40
N THR A 59 1.81 5.50 7.97
CA THR A 59 2.69 6.68 8.08
C THR A 59 2.12 7.86 7.28
N LEU A 60 1.70 7.62 6.04
CA LEU A 60 1.10 8.64 5.17
C LEU A 60 -0.23 9.18 5.74
N SER A 61 -1.03 8.31 6.35
CA SER A 61 -2.28 8.69 7.03
C SER A 61 -2.03 9.53 8.29
N GLN A 62 -0.99 9.21 9.07
CA GLN A 62 -0.61 9.99 10.26
C GLN A 62 -0.02 11.37 9.89
N PHE A 63 0.71 11.47 8.78
CA PHE A 63 1.21 12.77 8.28
C PHE A 63 0.08 13.71 7.88
N GLY A 64 -1.05 13.19 7.38
CA GLY A 64 -2.24 13.99 7.08
C GLY A 64 -3.02 14.47 8.32
N LYS A 65 -2.75 13.91 9.51
CA LYS A 65 -3.42 14.29 10.78
C LYS A 65 -2.61 15.25 11.66
N ARG A 66 -1.33 15.48 11.35
CA ARG A 66 -0.42 16.37 12.12
C ARG A 66 -0.24 17.77 11.52
N GLN A 67 -0.91 18.07 10.41
CA GLN A 67 -1.11 19.42 9.88
C GLN A 67 -2.54 19.86 10.19
#